data_AF-A0A6J4L8C1-F1
#
_entry.id   AF-A0A6J4L8C1-F1
#
_cell.length_a   1.000
_cell.length_b   1.000
_cell.length_c   1.000
_cell.angle_alpha   90.00
_cell.angle_beta   90.00
_cell.angle_gamma   90.00
#
_symmetry.space_group_name_H-M   'P 1'
#
loop_
_entity.id
_entity.type
_entity.pdbx_description
1 polymer ?
#
loop_
_entity_poly.entity_id
_entity_poly.type
_entity_poly.pdbx_seq_one_letter_code
_entity_poly.pdbx_strand_id
1 'polypeptide(L)' 'RELAALTPAGATTAQLALRWIIDQPGVTTVIPGARNAEQARANAAAADLEPLDADTMADVERIYETHIREHVHDRW' A
#
# COMPACT_ATOMS: atom_id res chain seq x y z
N ARG A 1 1.92 9.28 9.44
CA ARG A 1 2.51 10.33 8.55
C ARG A 1 3.72 9.80 7.81
N GLU A 2 4.55 8.96 8.43
CA GLU A 2 5.73 8.32 7.82
C GLU A 2 5.41 7.57 6.52
N LEU A 3 4.42 6.66 6.52
CA LEU A 3 4.00 5.96 5.30
C LEU A 3 3.60 6.90 4.15
N ALA A 4 2.94 8.02 4.47
CA ALA A 4 2.52 8.98 3.44
C ALA A 4 3.72 9.67 2.77
N ALA A 5 4.85 9.80 3.47
CA ALA A 5 6.09 10.37 2.91
C ALA A 5 6.74 9.45 1.87
N LEU A 6 6.42 8.15 1.88
CA LEU A 6 6.86 7.17 0.88
C LEU A 6 6.00 7.19 -0.39
N THR A 7 4.97 8.04 -0.45
CA THR A 7 4.06 8.07 -1.61
C THR A 7 4.80 8.60 -2.85
N PRO A 8 4.82 7.85 -3.97
CA PRO A 8 5.41 8.32 -5.21
C PRO A 8 4.78 9.63 -5.69
N ALA A 9 5.56 10.45 -6.38
CA ALA A 9 5.06 11.70 -6.93
C ALA A 9 3.88 11.45 -7.88
N GLY A 10 2.77 12.16 -7.65
CA GLY A 10 1.54 12.02 -8.45
C GLY A 10 0.61 10.87 -8.02
N ALA A 11 1.02 10.03 -7.06
CA ALA A 11 0.15 9.02 -6.45
C ALA A 11 -0.48 9.51 -5.14
N THR A 12 -1.56 8.86 -4.74
CA THR A 12 -2.15 8.99 -3.39
C THR A 12 -1.60 7.90 -2.47
N THR A 13 -1.61 8.13 -1.15
CA THR A 13 -1.21 7.10 -0.19
C THR A 13 -2.11 5.87 -0.24
N ALA A 14 -3.37 6.01 -0.66
CA ALA A 14 -4.26 4.87 -0.91
C ALA A 14 -3.75 4.02 -2.09
N GLN A 15 -3.30 4.65 -3.17
CA GLN A 15 -2.71 3.94 -4.30
C GLN A 15 -1.38 3.27 -3.93
N LEU A 16 -0.53 3.92 -3.12
CA LEU A 16 0.67 3.28 -2.56
C LEU A 16 0.31 2.00 -1.79
N ALA A 17 -0.68 2.06 -0.90
CA ALA A 17 -1.09 0.90 -0.12
C ALA A 17 -1.62 -0.24 -1.01
N LEU A 18 -2.41 0.08 -2.03
CA LEU A 18 -2.90 -0.91 -2.99
C LEU A 18 -1.77 -1.51 -3.83
N ARG A 19 -0.82 -0.69 -4.30
CA ARG A 19 0.35 -1.16 -5.04
C ARG A 19 1.19 -2.10 -4.19
N TRP A 20 1.41 -1.77 -2.92
CA TRP A 20 2.11 -2.64 -1.98
C TRP A 20 1.46 -4.03 -1.84
N ILE A 21 0.12 -4.10 -1.79
CA ILE A 21 -0.61 -5.39 -1.75
C ILE A 21 -0.44 -6.14 -3.07
N ILE A 22 -0.57 -5.44 -4.20
CA ILE A 22 -0.43 -6.02 -5.54
C ILE A 22 0.96 -6.65 -5.73
N ASP A 23 2.01 -6.02 -5.19
CA ASP A 23 3.40 -6.50 -5.31
C ASP A 23 3.73 -7.72 -4.43
N GLN A 24 2.82 -8.16 -3.55
CA GLN A 24 3.08 -9.31 -2.68
C GLN A 24 3.06 -10.64 -3.45
N PRO A 25 4.00 -11.55 -3.17
CA PRO A 25 3.97 -12.90 -3.73
C PRO A 25 2.65 -13.61 -3.45
N GLY A 26 2.04 -14.15 -4.51
CA GLY A 26 0.79 -14.92 -4.41
C GLY A 26 -0.50 -14.07 -4.43
N VAL A 27 -0.40 -12.73 -4.45
CA VAL A 27 -1.55 -11.86 -4.71
C VAL A 27 -1.80 -11.77 -6.21
N THR A 28 -3.02 -12.08 -6.63
CA THR A 28 -3.45 -11.98 -8.04
C THR A 28 -4.50 -10.90 -8.26
N THR A 29 -5.17 -10.45 -7.19
CA THR A 29 -6.20 -9.42 -7.25
C THR A 29 -6.37 -8.74 -5.89
N VAL A 30 -6.80 -7.48 -5.93
CA VAL A 30 -7.18 -6.71 -4.74
C VAL A 30 -8.63 -6.23 -4.91
N ILE A 31 -9.41 -6.23 -3.82
CA ILE A 31 -10.85 -5.87 -3.85
C ILE A 31 -11.08 -4.65 -2.94
N PRO A 32 -10.61 -3.45 -3.32
CA PRO A 32 -10.76 -2.27 -2.49
C PRO A 32 -12.16 -1.68 -2.57
N GLY A 33 -12.76 -1.41 -1.40
CA GLY A 33 -14.02 -0.69 -1.33
C GLY A 33 -13.89 0.75 -1.87
N ALA A 34 -14.92 1.23 -2.56
CA ALA A 34 -15.02 2.60 -3.05
C ALA A 34 -16.43 3.15 -2.77
N ARG A 35 -16.52 4.39 -2.28
CA ARG A 35 -17.80 5.05 -1.97
C ARG A 35 -18.33 5.88 -3.14
N ASN A 36 -17.52 6.11 -4.16
CA ASN A 36 -17.88 6.82 -5.37
C ASN A 36 -17.02 6.34 -6.55
N ALA A 37 -17.40 6.77 -7.76
CA ALA A 37 -16.74 6.33 -8.99
C ALA A 37 -15.31 6.88 -9.15
N GLU A 38 -14.99 8.02 -8.53
CA GLU A 38 -13.63 8.58 -8.57
C GLU A 38 -12.66 7.70 -7.78
N GLN A 39 -13.04 7.29 -6.57
CA GLN A 39 -12.27 6.35 -5.75
C GLN A 39 -12.09 5.01 -6.46
N ALA A 40 -13.15 4.49 -7.11
CA ALA A 40 -13.05 3.24 -7.85
C ALA A 40 -11.99 3.32 -8.97
N ARG A 41 -11.96 4.44 -9.71
CA ARG A 41 -10.94 4.68 -10.75
C ARG A 41 -9.55 4.88 -10.17
N ALA A 42 -9.42 5.64 -9.08
CA ALA A 42 -8.15 5.86 -8.40
C ALA A 42 -7.56 4.54 -7.85
N ASN A 43 -8.40 3.69 -7.26
CA ASN A 43 -8.02 2.36 -6.78
C ASN A 43 -7.51 1.47 -7.93
N ALA A 44 -8.22 1.47 -9.06
CA ALA A 44 -7.80 0.71 -10.24
C ALA A 44 -6.45 1.20 -10.79
N ALA A 45 -6.24 2.52 -10.86
CA ALA A 45 -5.00 3.14 -11.33
C ALA A 45 -3.78 2.83 -10.44
N ALA A 46 -3.96 2.27 -9.24
CA ALA A 46 -2.83 1.81 -8.43
C ALA A 46 -2.04 0.68 -9.12
N ALA A 47 -2.70 -0.13 -9.96
CA ALA A 47 -2.06 -1.19 -10.73
C ALA A 47 -1.12 -0.65 -11.84
N ASP A 48 -1.34 0.60 -12.28
CA ASP A 48 -0.53 1.25 -13.32
C ASP A 48 0.73 1.93 -12.76
N LEU A 49 0.88 2.02 -11.43
CA LEU A 49 2.12 2.50 -10.82
C LEU A 49 3.25 1.49 -11.08
N GLU A 50 4.49 1.98 -11.14
CA GLU A 50 5.66 1.10 -11.15
C GLU A 50 5.69 0.21 -9.89
N PRO A 51 6.28 -1.00 -9.97
CA PRO A 51 6.58 -1.80 -8.78
C PRO A 51 7.33 -0.98 -7.74
N LEU A 52 6.98 -1.17 -6.47
CA LEU A 52 7.71 -0.52 -5.39
C LEU A 52 9.14 -1.05 -5.35
N ASP A 53 10.11 -0.13 -5.23
CA ASP A 53 11.50 -0.51 -5.09
C ASP A 53 11.78 -1.16 -3.72
N ALA A 54 12.92 -1.83 -3.64
CA ALA A 54 13.31 -2.57 -2.44
C ALA A 54 13.43 -1.67 -1.20
N ASP A 55 13.87 -0.42 -1.39
CA ASP A 55 14.03 0.54 -0.30
C ASP A 55 12.67 0.95 0.28
N THR A 56 11.69 1.27 -0.58
CA THR A 56 10.32 1.56 -0.16
C THR A 56 9.70 0.37 0.54
N MET A 57 9.90 -0.85 0.03
CA MET A 57 9.39 -2.07 0.65
C MET A 57 9.98 -2.29 2.05
N ALA A 58 11.29 -2.10 2.21
CA ALA A 58 11.97 -2.20 3.50
C ALA A 58 11.50 -1.12 4.50
N ASP A 59 11.24 0.09 4.03
CA ASP A 59 10.71 1.16 4.88
C ASP A 59 9.27 0.89 5.34
N VAL A 60 8.42 0.32 4.49
CA VAL A 60 7.07 -0.11 4.89
C VAL A 60 7.13 -1.20 5.97
N GLU A 61 8.02 -2.19 5.81
CA GLU A 61 8.25 -3.24 6.81
C GLU A 61 8.74 -2.64 8.13
N ARG A 62 9.72 -1.75 8.09
CA ARG A 62 10.24 -1.05 9.28
C ARG A 62 9.14 -0.26 10.00
N ILE A 63 8.27 0.42 9.28
CA ILE A 63 7.11 1.13 9.86
C ILE A 63 6.19 0.15 10.59
N TYR A 64 5.90 -1.00 9.98
CA TYR A 64 5.08 -2.05 10.60
C TYR A 64 5.72 -2.58 11.89
N GLU A 65 6.99 -2.97 11.83
CA GLU A 65 7.75 -3.48 12.98
C GLU A 65 7.79 -2.48 14.14
N THR A 66 8.00 -1.20 13.83
CA THR A 66 8.19 -0.15 14.85
C THR A 66 6.89 0.28 15.50
N HIS A 67 5.81 0.43 14.73
CA HIS A 67 4.61 1.13 15.19
C HIS A 67 3.35 0.27 15.28
N ILE A 68 3.35 -0.93 14.67
CA ILE A 68 2.12 -1.71 14.48
C ILE A 68 2.26 -3.09 15.12
N ARG A 69 3.40 -3.75 14.94
CA ARG A 69 3.62 -5.16 15.32
C ARG A 69 3.23 -5.44 16.77
N GLU A 70 3.75 -4.69 17.73
CA GLU A 70 3.48 -4.91 19.16
C GLU A 70 1.99 -4.82 19.55
N HIS A 71 1.17 -4.15 18.74
CA HIS A 71 -0.23 -3.92 19.06
C HIS A 71 -1.18 -4.99 18.49
N VAL A 72 -0.78 -5.66 17.39
CA VAL A 72 -1.70 -6.51 16.62
C VAL A 72 -1.11 -7.84 16.17
N HIS A 73 0.22 -8.02 16.18
CA HIS A 73 0.85 -9.19 15.56
C HIS A 73 0.45 -10.49 16.23
N ASP A 74 0.30 -10.51 17.56
CA ASP A 74 -0.13 -11.70 18.31
C ASP A 74 -1.61 -12.07 18.12
N ARG A 75 -2.37 -11.28 17.34
CA ARG A 75 -3.79 -11.53 17.06
C ARG A 75 -4.04 -12.24 15.73
N TRP A 76 -2.97 -12.53 14.98
CA TRP A 76 -3.02 -13.14 13.65
C TRP A 76 -2.44 -14.55 13.67
#